data_AF-A0A154V300-F1
#
_entry.id   AF-A0A154V300-F1
#
_cell.length_a   1.000
_cell.length_b   1.000
_cell.length_c   1.000
_cell.angle_alpha   90.00
_cell.angle_beta   90.00
_cell.angle_gamma   90.00
#
_symmetry.space_group_name_H-M   'P 1'
#
loop_
_entity.id
_entity.type
_entity.pdbx_description
1 polymer ?
#
loop_
_entity_poly.entity_id
_entity_poly.type
_entity_poly.pdbx_seq_one_letter_code
_entity_poly.pdbx_strand_id
1 'polypeptide(L)'
;MKVGIPTEIKNNENRVAATPAGVHELVRRGHEVLVQEGAGLGSSITDADYVEAGATIVATADEVWGAADLLLKVKEPIAEEYPRMRAGQTLFTYLHLAASRPCTDALVASGTTAIAYETVQLPNRQLPLLQPMSEVAGRLSTQVGAYHLMRAAGGRGILLGGVPGTPKARVVVIGGGVAGEHAAANALGMGADVTIIDLSIPRLRELENRFGGQVQTRVSSAYEIAAQLKDADLVIGSVLIPGAQAPKLVTDAMVATMKKGSVLVDIAIDQGGCFEGSRPTTHDDSTFPVHDSVYYCVANMPGAVPETSTRALTNATLPYVIALAEKGWKRALAEDPALALGLNVHDGHVTNSHVAAALDMPLMPVAEVLA
;
A
#
# COMPACT_ATOMS: atom_id res chain seq x y z
N MET A 1 12.24 -12.41 23.16
CA MET A 1 12.07 -13.10 21.87
C MET A 1 12.96 -12.45 20.83
N LYS A 2 13.21 -13.14 19.73
CA LYS A 2 14.01 -12.66 18.59
C LYS A 2 13.11 -12.04 17.53
N VAL A 3 13.38 -10.79 17.18
CA VAL A 3 12.70 -10.05 16.11
C VAL A 3 13.62 -9.96 14.90
N GLY A 4 13.20 -10.47 13.75
CA GLY A 4 14.00 -10.49 12.52
C GLY A 4 13.52 -9.51 11.48
N ILE A 5 14.45 -8.80 10.84
CA ILE A 5 14.20 -7.86 9.74
C ILE A 5 15.13 -8.22 8.56
N PRO A 6 14.64 -9.01 7.58
CA PRO A 6 15.40 -9.31 6.37
C PRO A 6 15.39 -8.12 5.41
N THR A 7 16.31 -8.12 4.45
CA THR A 7 16.29 -7.21 3.30
C THR A 7 15.10 -7.55 2.41
N GLU A 8 14.38 -6.54 1.93
CA GLU A 8 13.33 -6.75 0.94
C GLU A 8 13.91 -7.10 -0.42
N ILE A 9 13.31 -8.08 -1.10
CA ILE A 9 13.83 -8.62 -2.38
C ILE A 9 12.89 -8.42 -3.56
N LYS A 10 11.73 -7.79 -3.34
CA LYS A 10 10.82 -7.44 -4.44
C LYS A 10 11.43 -6.31 -5.27
N ASN A 11 11.24 -6.33 -6.60
CA ASN A 11 11.83 -5.34 -7.49
C ASN A 11 11.55 -3.91 -7.03
N ASN A 12 12.60 -3.10 -6.90
CA ASN A 12 12.54 -1.70 -6.46
C ASN A 12 11.80 -1.49 -5.11
N GLU A 13 11.85 -2.48 -4.21
CA GLU A 13 11.44 -2.31 -2.82
C GLU A 13 12.64 -1.86 -1.98
N ASN A 14 12.73 -0.55 -1.76
CA ASN A 14 13.84 0.06 -1.01
C ASN A 14 13.49 0.35 0.47
N ARG A 15 12.27 0.03 0.89
CA ARG A 15 11.85 0.19 2.29
C ARG A 15 12.37 -0.95 3.17
N VAL A 16 12.31 -0.74 4.48
CA VAL A 16 12.66 -1.73 5.50
C VAL A 16 11.64 -1.70 6.65
N ALA A 17 11.40 -2.84 7.29
CA ALA A 17 10.30 -3.01 8.24
C ALA A 17 10.57 -2.46 9.66
N ALA A 18 11.78 -1.95 9.92
CA ALA A 18 12.14 -1.31 11.18
C ALA A 18 13.16 -0.20 10.96
N THR A 19 13.06 0.87 11.76
CA THR A 19 14.06 1.94 11.83
C THR A 19 14.90 1.80 13.10
N PRO A 20 16.04 2.50 13.23
CA PRO A 20 16.84 2.52 14.47
C PRO A 20 16.01 2.87 15.71
N ALA A 21 15.02 3.76 15.60
CA ALA A 21 14.13 4.08 16.71
C ALA A 21 13.28 2.89 17.17
N GLY A 22 12.73 2.11 16.23
CA GLY A 22 11.96 0.90 16.54
C GLY A 22 12.84 -0.21 17.10
N VAL A 23 14.05 -0.37 16.55
CA VAL A 23 15.07 -1.31 17.07
C VAL A 23 15.42 -0.97 18.51
N HIS A 24 15.78 0.29 18.77
CA HIS A 24 16.14 0.75 20.11
C HIS A 24 15.03 0.47 21.13
N GLU A 25 13.77 0.72 20.76
CA GLU A 25 12.64 0.48 21.64
C GLU A 25 12.41 -1.02 21.93
N LEU A 26 12.61 -1.90 20.94
CA LEU A 26 12.55 -3.36 21.14
C LEU A 26 13.69 -3.86 22.03
N VAL A 27 14.92 -3.40 21.81
CA VAL A 27 16.09 -3.77 22.61
C VAL A 27 15.92 -3.30 24.05
N ARG A 28 15.45 -2.06 24.25
CA ARG A 28 15.16 -1.50 25.58
C ARG A 28 14.12 -2.33 26.36
N ARG A 29 13.23 -3.03 25.66
CA ARG A 29 12.23 -3.95 26.24
C ARG A 29 12.75 -5.38 26.43
N GLY A 30 14.03 -5.64 26.15
CA GLY A 30 14.67 -6.93 26.35
C GLY A 30 14.48 -7.92 25.20
N HIS A 31 14.12 -7.45 24.01
CA HIS A 31 14.07 -8.27 22.80
C HIS A 31 15.40 -8.23 22.05
N GLU A 32 15.76 -9.34 21.42
CA GLU A 32 16.92 -9.42 20.53
C GLU A 32 16.46 -9.07 19.12
N VAL A 33 17.14 -8.14 18.45
CA VAL A 33 16.77 -7.70 17.10
C VAL A 33 17.86 -8.11 16.12
N LEU A 34 17.49 -8.92 15.13
CA LEU A 34 18.34 -9.39 14.05
C LEU A 34 18.01 -8.64 12.77
N VAL A 35 18.99 -7.96 12.18
CA VAL A 35 18.81 -7.22 10.92
C VAL A 35 19.77 -7.81 9.90
N GLN A 36 19.27 -8.13 8.70
CA GLN A 36 20.14 -8.55 7.61
C GLN A 36 21.08 -7.41 7.21
N GLU A 37 22.35 -7.72 6.95
CA GLU A 37 23.33 -6.78 6.42
C GLU A 37 22.78 -6.06 5.18
N GLY A 38 22.83 -4.73 5.21
CA GLY A 38 22.37 -3.86 4.13
C GLY A 38 20.85 -3.66 4.03
N ALA A 39 20.03 -4.27 4.91
CA ALA A 39 18.56 -4.20 4.81
C ALA A 39 17.99 -2.78 4.79
N GLY A 40 18.64 -1.84 5.50
CA GLY A 40 18.19 -0.45 5.59
C GLY A 40 18.76 0.49 4.53
N LEU A 41 19.71 0.05 3.70
CA LEU A 41 20.47 0.96 2.82
C LEU A 41 19.57 1.69 1.82
N GLY A 42 18.55 1.01 1.27
CA GLY A 42 17.56 1.62 0.39
C GLY A 42 16.78 2.77 1.06
N SER A 43 16.67 2.76 2.38
CA SER A 43 16.00 3.78 3.20
C SER A 43 16.98 4.78 3.83
N SER A 44 18.22 4.84 3.36
CA SER A 44 19.30 5.67 3.93
C SER A 44 19.58 5.36 5.40
N ILE A 45 19.47 4.09 5.81
CA ILE A 45 19.80 3.59 7.15
C ILE A 45 20.95 2.60 6.99
N THR A 46 22.09 2.91 7.58
CA THR A 46 23.28 2.07 7.52
C THR A 46 23.23 0.96 8.57
N ASP A 47 24.00 -0.10 8.37
CA ASP A 47 24.15 -1.16 9.37
C ASP A 47 24.70 -0.61 10.70
N ALA A 48 25.56 0.42 10.64
CA ALA A 48 26.07 1.10 11.83
C ALA A 48 24.95 1.77 12.64
N ASP A 49 23.95 2.38 11.98
CA ASP A 49 22.79 2.98 12.65
C ASP A 49 21.97 1.92 13.41
N TYR A 50 21.84 0.72 12.84
CA TYR A 50 21.17 -0.40 13.51
C TYR A 50 21.97 -0.95 14.68
N VAL A 51 23.29 -1.08 14.54
CA VAL A 51 24.19 -1.50 15.62
C VAL A 51 24.15 -0.50 16.78
N GLU A 52 24.19 0.80 16.50
CA GLU A 52 24.07 1.85 17.52
C GLU A 52 22.74 1.77 18.27
N ALA A 53 21.65 1.42 17.57
CA ALA A 53 20.35 1.17 18.18
C ALA A 53 20.27 -0.16 18.97
N GLY A 54 21.27 -1.03 18.88
CA GLY A 54 21.38 -2.28 19.63
C GLY A 54 20.96 -3.54 18.87
N ALA A 55 20.76 -3.48 17.55
CA ALA A 55 20.54 -4.68 16.74
C ALA A 55 21.84 -5.48 16.53
N THR A 56 21.67 -6.77 16.27
CA THR A 56 22.72 -7.63 15.74
C THR A 56 22.56 -7.70 14.22
N ILE A 57 23.61 -7.35 13.49
CA ILE A 57 23.65 -7.53 12.03
C ILE A 57 24.01 -8.98 11.73
N VAL A 58 23.25 -9.61 10.83
CA VAL A 58 23.48 -10.98 10.35
C VAL A 58 23.68 -10.98 8.85
N ALA A 59 24.53 -11.88 8.34
CA ALA A 59 25.02 -11.79 6.97
C ALA A 59 23.98 -12.26 5.93
N THR A 60 23.09 -13.18 6.31
CA THR A 60 22.21 -13.86 5.36
C THR A 60 20.74 -13.74 5.74
N ALA A 61 19.86 -13.73 4.73
CA ALA A 61 18.43 -13.81 4.94
C ALA A 61 18.05 -15.10 5.69
N ASP A 62 18.67 -16.24 5.34
CA ASP A 62 18.37 -17.53 5.95
C ASP A 62 18.64 -17.54 7.47
N GLU A 63 19.65 -16.82 7.94
CA GLU A 63 19.90 -16.62 9.38
C GLU A 63 18.76 -15.84 10.06
N VAL A 64 18.29 -14.74 9.44
CA VAL A 64 17.16 -13.96 9.97
C VAL A 64 15.90 -14.83 10.05
N TRP A 65 15.54 -15.47 8.93
CA TRP A 65 14.35 -16.30 8.82
C TRP A 65 14.39 -17.51 9.76
N GLY A 66 15.55 -18.15 9.89
CA GLY A 66 15.75 -19.31 10.76
C GLY A 66 15.67 -18.98 12.25
N ALA A 67 16.17 -17.82 12.68
CA ALA A 67 16.29 -17.47 14.08
C ALA A 67 15.12 -16.66 14.66
N ALA A 68 14.39 -15.89 13.85
CA ALA A 68 13.39 -14.94 14.33
C ALA A 68 12.08 -15.61 14.80
N ASP A 69 11.61 -15.27 15.99
CA ASP A 69 10.28 -15.65 16.51
C ASP A 69 9.19 -14.78 15.86
N LEU A 70 9.46 -13.49 15.73
CA LEU A 70 8.65 -12.49 15.04
C LEU A 70 9.45 -11.95 13.85
N LEU A 71 8.98 -12.17 12.63
CA LEU A 71 9.61 -11.69 11.41
C LEU A 71 8.82 -10.51 10.84
N LEU A 72 9.50 -9.37 10.70
CA LEU A 72 8.93 -8.12 10.21
C LEU A 72 9.40 -7.91 8.77
N LYS A 73 8.45 -7.72 7.86
CA LYS A 73 8.71 -7.41 6.45
C LYS A 73 7.84 -6.27 5.99
N VAL A 74 8.22 -5.62 4.90
CA VAL A 74 7.37 -4.66 4.20
C VAL A 74 6.41 -5.38 3.25
N LYS A 75 6.91 -6.26 2.37
CA LYS A 75 6.10 -6.91 1.33
C LYS A 75 5.87 -8.39 1.60
N GLU A 76 4.89 -8.93 0.88
CA GLU A 76 4.55 -10.34 0.96
C GLU A 76 5.75 -11.22 0.56
N PRO A 77 5.91 -12.41 1.16
CA PRO A 77 6.92 -13.35 0.71
C PRO A 77 6.77 -13.63 -0.79
N ILE A 78 7.89 -13.68 -1.51
CA ILE A 78 7.91 -14.12 -2.91
C ILE A 78 8.41 -15.57 -3.02
N ALA A 79 8.38 -16.14 -4.22
CA ALA A 79 8.67 -17.56 -4.45
C ALA A 79 9.98 -18.07 -3.83
N GLU A 80 11.04 -17.25 -3.85
CA GLU A 80 12.33 -17.59 -3.24
C GLU A 80 12.29 -17.62 -1.70
N GLU A 81 11.38 -16.87 -1.08
CA GLU A 81 11.22 -16.82 0.37
C GLU A 81 10.28 -17.90 0.90
N TYR A 82 9.46 -18.54 0.05
CA TYR A 82 8.49 -19.54 0.50
C TYR A 82 9.11 -20.67 1.35
N PRO A 83 10.28 -21.26 0.98
CA PRO A 83 10.91 -22.31 1.77
C PRO A 83 11.47 -21.82 3.13
N ARG A 84 11.61 -20.50 3.32
CA ARG A 84 12.15 -19.90 4.56
C ARG A 84 11.08 -19.77 5.66
N MET A 85 9.80 -19.83 5.29
CA MET A 85 8.68 -19.75 6.23
C MET A 85 8.58 -21.05 7.05
N ARG A 86 8.27 -20.92 8.34
CA ARG A 86 8.25 -22.06 9.26
C ARG A 86 7.12 -22.00 10.28
N ALA A 87 6.71 -23.16 10.75
CA ALA A 87 5.81 -23.29 11.90
C ALA A 87 6.45 -22.67 13.16
N GLY A 88 5.61 -22.12 14.04
CA GLY A 88 6.03 -21.45 15.27
C GLY A 88 6.67 -20.06 15.07
N GLN A 89 6.71 -19.53 13.84
CA GLN A 89 7.09 -18.15 13.55
C GLN A 89 5.85 -17.28 13.34
N THR A 90 5.93 -16.02 13.75
CA THR A 90 4.94 -14.99 13.40
C THR A 90 5.50 -14.10 12.31
N LEU A 91 4.85 -14.06 11.14
CA LEU A 91 5.15 -13.13 10.06
C LEU A 91 4.18 -11.93 10.14
N PHE A 92 4.71 -10.72 10.20
CA PHE A 92 3.91 -9.49 10.25
C PHE A 92 4.34 -8.53 9.13
N THR A 93 3.52 -8.42 8.08
CA THR A 93 3.85 -7.70 6.84
C THR A 93 2.60 -7.36 6.00
N TYR A 94 2.73 -6.69 4.85
CA TYR A 94 1.68 -6.65 3.84
C TYR A 94 1.58 -7.99 3.13
N LEU A 95 0.38 -8.58 2.98
CA LEU A 95 0.25 -9.91 2.38
C LEU A 95 -0.53 -9.92 1.06
N HIS A 96 -1.59 -9.14 0.95
CA HIS A 96 -2.48 -9.06 -0.22
C HIS A 96 -2.95 -10.43 -0.73
N LEU A 97 -3.26 -11.36 0.18
CA LEU A 97 -3.46 -12.78 -0.14
C LEU A 97 -4.54 -13.05 -1.19
N ALA A 98 -5.63 -12.27 -1.19
CA ALA A 98 -6.70 -12.39 -2.17
C ALA A 98 -6.23 -12.23 -3.64
N ALA A 99 -5.07 -11.59 -3.86
CA ALA A 99 -4.47 -11.41 -5.18
C ALA A 99 -3.43 -12.49 -5.55
N SER A 100 -3.06 -13.39 -4.63
CA SER A 100 -1.98 -14.36 -4.84
C SER A 100 -2.27 -15.72 -4.17
N ARG A 101 -2.86 -16.63 -4.97
CA ARG A 101 -3.03 -18.03 -4.59
C ARG A 101 -1.69 -18.71 -4.23
N PRO A 102 -0.59 -18.56 -5.00
CA PRO A 102 0.68 -19.18 -4.66
C PRO A 102 1.24 -18.75 -3.31
N CYS A 103 1.15 -17.45 -2.97
CA CYS A 103 1.61 -16.95 -1.67
C CYS A 103 0.74 -17.50 -0.53
N THR A 104 -0.57 -17.57 -0.74
CA THR A 104 -1.51 -18.11 0.26
C THR A 104 -1.25 -19.59 0.53
N ASP A 105 -1.07 -20.39 -0.53
CA ASP A 105 -0.74 -21.82 -0.42
C ASP A 105 0.58 -22.03 0.32
N ALA A 106 1.61 -21.21 0.03
CA ALA A 106 2.90 -21.31 0.70
C ALA A 106 2.80 -21.01 2.20
N LEU A 107 2.05 -19.97 2.59
CA LEU A 107 1.81 -19.64 4.00
C LEU A 107 1.08 -20.78 4.72
N VAL A 108 0.01 -21.30 4.11
CA VAL A 108 -0.76 -22.44 4.62
C VAL A 108 0.14 -23.67 4.79
N ALA A 109 0.90 -24.04 3.75
CA ALA A 109 1.78 -25.20 3.78
C ALA A 109 2.90 -25.09 4.83
N SER A 110 3.38 -23.87 5.11
CA SER A 110 4.44 -23.65 6.10
C SER A 110 3.97 -23.77 7.56
N GLY A 111 2.66 -23.67 7.82
CA GLY A 111 2.09 -23.61 9.17
C GLY A 111 2.44 -22.33 9.95
N THR A 112 2.99 -21.31 9.29
CA THR A 112 3.34 -20.03 9.94
C THR A 112 2.10 -19.28 10.43
N THR A 113 2.29 -18.38 11.39
CA THR A 113 1.24 -17.43 11.81
C THR A 113 1.43 -16.13 11.07
N ALA A 114 0.54 -15.80 10.14
CA ALA A 114 0.66 -14.63 9.26
C ALA A 114 -0.38 -13.57 9.60
N ILE A 115 0.10 -12.37 9.94
CA ILE A 115 -0.71 -11.20 10.26
C ILE A 115 -0.46 -10.15 9.17
N ALA A 116 -1.53 -9.67 8.52
CA ALA A 116 -1.45 -8.74 7.40
C ALA A 116 -1.70 -7.28 7.85
N TYR A 117 -0.75 -6.39 7.55
CA TYR A 117 -0.85 -4.96 7.84
C TYR A 117 -2.16 -4.35 7.33
N GLU A 118 -2.54 -4.65 6.08
CA GLU A 118 -3.69 -4.09 5.39
C GLU A 118 -5.05 -4.56 5.91
N THR A 119 -5.08 -5.53 6.84
CA THR A 119 -6.32 -6.04 7.43
C THR A 119 -6.45 -5.74 8.93
N VAL A 120 -5.40 -5.18 9.55
CA VAL A 120 -5.53 -4.57 10.89
C VAL A 120 -6.51 -3.40 10.78
N GLN A 121 -7.59 -3.44 11.54
CA GLN A 121 -8.73 -2.53 11.36
C GLN A 121 -9.30 -2.05 12.70
N LEU A 122 -9.36 -0.73 12.87
CA LEU A 122 -9.95 -0.09 14.05
C LEU A 122 -11.48 -0.22 14.07
N PRO A 123 -12.16 -0.03 15.22
CA PRO A 123 -13.62 -0.09 15.31
C PRO A 123 -14.36 0.88 14.38
N ASN A 124 -13.72 1.99 14.02
CA ASN A 124 -14.24 2.97 13.05
C ASN A 124 -13.99 2.56 11.58
N ARG A 125 -13.56 1.32 11.34
CA ARG A 125 -13.19 0.71 10.04
C ARG A 125 -11.94 1.27 9.38
N GLN A 126 -11.20 2.18 10.01
CA GLN A 126 -9.93 2.65 9.48
C GLN A 126 -8.88 1.54 9.50
N LEU A 127 -7.99 1.56 8.51
CA LEU A 127 -6.86 0.65 8.36
C LEU A 127 -5.57 1.39 8.74
N PRO A 128 -5.20 1.44 10.03
CA PRO A 128 -4.15 2.33 10.53
C PRO A 128 -2.77 2.05 9.92
N LEU A 129 -2.52 0.80 9.52
CA LEU A 129 -1.23 0.40 8.94
C LEU A 129 -1.17 0.65 7.43
N LEU A 130 -2.32 0.62 6.74
CA LEU A 130 -2.45 0.94 5.31
C LEU A 130 -2.54 2.45 5.05
N GLN A 131 -3.11 3.20 6.00
CA GLN A 131 -3.29 4.64 5.90
C GLN A 131 -1.99 5.38 5.50
N PRO A 132 -0.84 5.25 6.19
CA PRO A 132 0.37 5.99 5.81
C PRO A 132 0.84 5.68 4.38
N MET A 133 0.67 4.44 3.91
CA MET A 133 1.02 4.08 2.53
C MET A 133 0.04 4.68 1.52
N SER A 134 -1.25 4.76 1.88
CA SER A 134 -2.26 5.46 1.08
C SER A 134 -1.99 6.96 0.99
N GLU A 135 -1.54 7.58 2.09
CA GLU A 135 -1.12 8.99 2.09
C GLU A 135 0.06 9.20 1.14
N VAL A 136 1.11 8.37 1.24
CA VAL A 136 2.28 8.44 0.34
C VAL A 136 1.88 8.24 -1.12
N ALA A 137 1.14 7.17 -1.42
CA ALA A 137 0.72 6.86 -2.79
C ALA A 137 -0.17 7.97 -3.39
N GLY A 138 -1.09 8.53 -2.61
CA GLY A 138 -1.90 9.68 -3.00
C GLY A 138 -1.04 10.88 -3.41
N ARG A 139 -0.05 11.27 -2.57
CA ARG A 139 0.86 12.38 -2.90
C ARG A 139 1.70 12.10 -4.13
N LEU A 140 2.27 10.90 -4.24
CA LEU A 140 3.09 10.49 -5.37
C LEU A 140 2.28 10.47 -6.67
N SER A 141 1.02 10.03 -6.64
CA SER A 141 0.18 9.92 -7.84
C SER A 141 0.07 11.23 -8.61
N THR A 142 -0.05 12.35 -7.90
CA THR A 142 -0.04 13.68 -8.49
C THR A 142 1.34 14.04 -9.05
N GLN A 143 2.41 13.75 -8.31
CA GLN A 143 3.78 14.08 -8.76
C GLN A 143 4.15 13.31 -10.03
N VAL A 144 3.92 11.99 -10.05
CA VAL A 144 4.18 11.16 -11.23
C VAL A 144 3.23 11.50 -12.36
N GLY A 145 1.95 11.77 -12.08
CA GLY A 145 0.98 12.24 -13.07
C GLY A 145 1.42 13.55 -13.72
N ALA A 146 1.90 14.52 -12.94
CA ALA A 146 2.44 15.79 -13.45
C ALA A 146 3.69 15.58 -14.31
N TYR A 147 4.59 14.70 -13.90
CA TYR A 147 5.78 14.35 -14.67
C TYR A 147 5.40 13.72 -16.01
N HIS A 148 4.54 12.70 -16.00
CA HIS A 148 4.12 11.99 -17.21
C HIS A 148 3.20 12.82 -18.12
N LEU A 149 2.59 13.90 -17.61
CA LEU A 149 1.91 14.88 -18.45
C LEU A 149 2.87 15.69 -19.34
N MET A 150 4.17 15.75 -19.03
CA MET A 150 5.15 16.44 -19.86
C MET A 150 5.27 15.77 -21.23
N ARG A 151 5.43 16.57 -22.29
CA ARG A 151 5.48 16.04 -23.66
C ARG A 151 6.65 15.08 -23.88
N ALA A 152 7.79 15.33 -23.23
CA ALA A 152 8.97 14.47 -23.28
C ALA A 152 8.73 13.09 -22.66
N ALA A 153 7.77 12.97 -21.74
CA ALA A 153 7.37 11.71 -21.10
C ALA A 153 6.16 11.04 -21.79
N GLY A 154 5.76 11.52 -22.98
CA GLY A 154 4.67 10.97 -23.78
C GLY A 154 3.31 11.64 -23.58
N GLY A 155 3.14 12.41 -22.51
CA GLY A 155 1.89 13.10 -22.20
C GLY A 155 1.55 14.28 -23.10
N ARG A 156 0.43 14.94 -22.75
CA ARG A 156 -0.17 16.05 -23.49
C ARG A 156 0.71 17.30 -23.58
N GLY A 157 1.64 17.49 -22.65
CA GLY A 157 2.48 18.69 -22.54
C GLY A 157 1.82 19.84 -21.79
N ILE A 158 0.95 19.56 -20.82
CA ILE A 158 0.28 20.56 -20.00
C ILE A 158 0.90 20.63 -18.60
N LEU A 159 1.15 21.84 -18.10
CA LEU A 159 1.59 22.09 -16.74
C LEU A 159 0.39 22.18 -15.81
N LEU A 160 0.40 21.46 -14.68
CA LEU A 160 -0.76 21.37 -13.78
C LEU A 160 -1.39 22.74 -13.43
N GLY A 161 -0.58 23.65 -12.91
CA GLY A 161 -1.05 24.99 -12.52
C GLY A 161 -1.14 26.01 -13.64
N GLY A 162 -0.69 25.67 -14.85
CA GLY A 162 -0.46 26.63 -15.93
C GLY A 162 0.42 27.81 -15.47
N VAL A 163 0.29 28.92 -16.18
CA VAL A 163 0.83 30.24 -15.85
C VAL A 163 -0.21 31.32 -16.17
N PRO A 164 -0.08 32.57 -15.66
CA PRO A 164 -1.03 33.64 -15.97
C PRO A 164 -1.33 33.76 -17.47
N GLY A 165 -2.61 33.70 -17.84
CA GLY A 165 -3.07 33.75 -19.24
C GLY A 165 -3.18 32.40 -19.94
N THR A 166 -2.94 31.28 -19.26
CA THR A 166 -3.05 29.92 -19.82
C THR A 166 -4.02 29.04 -19.01
N PRO A 167 -4.62 28.00 -19.62
CA PRO A 167 -5.44 27.04 -18.90
C PRO A 167 -4.63 26.22 -17.89
N LYS A 168 -5.28 25.82 -16.79
CA LYS A 168 -4.79 24.81 -15.86
C LYS A 168 -5.12 23.40 -16.37
N ALA A 169 -4.40 22.40 -15.87
CA ALA A 169 -4.79 21.01 -16.10
C ALA A 169 -6.03 20.66 -15.28
N ARG A 170 -6.92 19.84 -15.86
CA ARG A 170 -8.06 19.24 -15.17
C ARG A 170 -7.66 17.89 -14.59
N VAL A 171 -7.74 17.76 -13.28
CA VAL A 171 -7.40 16.55 -12.53
C VAL A 171 -8.67 15.94 -11.97
N VAL A 172 -8.94 14.69 -12.33
CA VAL A 172 -10.07 13.91 -11.82
C VAL A 172 -9.56 12.82 -10.90
N VAL A 173 -10.00 12.83 -9.64
CA VAL A 173 -9.67 11.81 -8.64
C VAL A 173 -10.90 10.95 -8.41
N ILE A 174 -10.79 9.65 -8.69
CA ILE A 174 -11.86 8.67 -8.46
C ILE A 174 -11.57 7.95 -7.15
N GLY A 175 -12.44 8.16 -6.16
CA GLY A 175 -12.24 7.77 -4.75
C GLY A 175 -11.86 8.97 -3.89
N GLY A 176 -12.66 9.25 -2.86
CA GLY A 176 -12.46 10.32 -1.88
C GLY A 176 -11.84 9.85 -0.57
N GLY A 177 -11.34 8.61 -0.50
CA GLY A 177 -10.62 8.07 0.66
C GLY A 177 -9.29 8.78 0.91
N VAL A 178 -8.44 8.19 1.76
CA VAL A 178 -7.14 8.77 2.15
C VAL A 178 -6.26 9.07 0.93
N ALA A 179 -6.04 8.09 0.05
CA ALA A 179 -5.19 8.27 -1.13
C ALA A 179 -5.73 9.37 -2.06
N GLY A 180 -7.04 9.36 -2.35
CA GLY A 180 -7.67 10.36 -3.21
C GLY A 180 -7.64 11.77 -2.62
N GLU A 181 -7.88 11.91 -1.32
CA GLU A 181 -7.77 13.20 -0.63
C GLU A 181 -6.36 13.78 -0.69
N HIS A 182 -5.33 12.94 -0.48
CA HIS A 182 -3.94 13.37 -0.58
C HIS A 182 -3.53 13.69 -2.03
N ALA A 183 -4.02 12.94 -3.01
CA ALA A 183 -3.84 13.23 -4.42
C ALA A 183 -4.45 14.60 -4.79
N ALA A 184 -5.71 14.82 -4.41
CA ALA A 184 -6.43 16.06 -4.66
C ALA A 184 -5.75 17.27 -3.99
N ALA A 185 -5.34 17.13 -2.72
CA ALA A 185 -4.62 18.19 -2.01
C ALA A 185 -3.31 18.59 -2.72
N ASN A 186 -2.56 17.62 -3.23
CA ASN A 186 -1.30 17.89 -3.94
C ASN A 186 -1.56 18.48 -5.33
N ALA A 187 -2.58 17.99 -6.04
CA ALA A 187 -2.95 18.52 -7.35
C ALA A 187 -3.40 19.99 -7.25
N LEU A 188 -4.22 20.29 -6.24
CA LEU A 188 -4.63 21.66 -5.91
C LEU A 188 -3.44 22.52 -5.52
N GLY A 189 -2.52 21.99 -4.69
CA GLY A 189 -1.28 22.68 -4.31
C GLY A 189 -0.35 22.98 -5.49
N MET A 190 -0.39 22.16 -6.55
CA MET A 190 0.28 22.40 -7.82
C MET A 190 -0.50 23.32 -8.77
N GLY A 191 -1.66 23.84 -8.32
CA GLY A 191 -2.47 24.83 -9.01
C GLY A 191 -3.51 24.29 -9.98
N ALA A 192 -3.71 22.97 -10.06
CA ALA A 192 -4.64 22.34 -10.99
C ALA A 192 -6.12 22.60 -10.63
N ASP A 193 -7.01 22.39 -11.60
CA ASP A 193 -8.46 22.34 -11.37
C ASP A 193 -8.85 20.90 -11.01
N VAL A 194 -9.29 20.68 -9.77
CA VAL A 194 -9.46 19.33 -9.20
C VAL A 194 -10.92 18.98 -8.97
N THR A 195 -11.32 17.78 -9.39
CA THR A 195 -12.62 17.16 -9.09
C THR A 195 -12.42 15.81 -8.40
N ILE A 196 -13.08 15.59 -7.26
CA ILE A 196 -13.15 14.28 -6.60
C ILE A 196 -14.52 13.64 -6.88
N ILE A 197 -14.51 12.36 -7.26
CA ILE A 197 -15.69 11.54 -7.50
C ILE A 197 -15.76 10.44 -6.43
N ASP A 198 -16.85 10.37 -5.66
CA ASP A 198 -17.07 9.33 -4.63
C ASP A 198 -18.56 8.96 -4.50
N LEU A 199 -18.85 7.77 -3.96
CA LEU A 199 -20.22 7.32 -3.69
C LEU A 199 -20.79 7.95 -2.41
N SER A 200 -19.93 8.23 -1.42
CA SER A 200 -20.33 8.69 -0.10
C SER A 200 -20.52 10.21 -0.08
N ILE A 201 -21.78 10.65 -0.15
CA ILE A 201 -22.15 12.07 0.01
C ILE A 201 -21.62 12.65 1.34
N PRO A 202 -21.68 11.96 2.49
CA PRO A 202 -21.05 12.45 3.72
C PRO A 202 -19.55 12.73 3.52
N ARG A 203 -18.83 11.84 2.84
CA ARG A 203 -17.40 12.03 2.56
C ARG A 203 -17.14 13.19 1.61
N LEU A 204 -17.94 13.34 0.56
CA LEU A 204 -17.84 14.49 -0.34
C LEU A 204 -18.06 15.82 0.40
N ARG A 205 -18.99 15.87 1.36
CA ARG A 205 -19.22 17.05 2.21
C ARG A 205 -18.02 17.37 3.10
N GLU A 206 -17.38 16.36 3.68
CA GLU A 206 -16.13 16.55 4.46
C GLU A 206 -15.03 17.17 3.59
N LEU A 207 -14.85 16.64 2.37
CA LEU A 207 -13.84 17.12 1.43
C LEU A 207 -14.12 18.56 0.99
N GLU A 208 -15.37 18.89 0.66
CA GLU A 208 -15.79 20.25 0.29
C GLU A 208 -15.48 21.26 1.41
N ASN A 209 -15.83 20.91 2.65
CA ASN A 209 -15.53 21.72 3.83
C ASN A 209 -14.01 21.88 4.04
N ARG A 210 -13.24 20.79 3.91
CA ARG A 210 -11.78 20.81 4.11
C ARG A 210 -11.06 21.71 3.10
N PHE A 211 -11.48 21.69 1.84
CA PHE A 211 -10.83 22.48 0.78
C PHE A 211 -11.48 23.86 0.56
N GLY A 212 -12.49 24.23 1.36
CA GLY A 212 -13.18 25.52 1.23
C GLY A 212 -13.83 25.71 -0.14
N GLY A 213 -14.37 24.63 -0.72
CA GLY A 213 -14.99 24.66 -2.06
C GLY A 213 -14.01 24.75 -3.25
N GLN A 214 -12.70 24.75 -3.03
CA GLN A 214 -11.70 24.81 -4.12
C GLN A 214 -11.60 23.50 -4.91
N VAL A 215 -11.95 22.37 -4.28
CA VAL A 215 -12.06 21.07 -4.94
C VAL A 215 -13.52 20.81 -5.25
N GLN A 216 -13.82 20.52 -6.52
CA GLN A 216 -15.17 20.13 -6.91
C GLN A 216 -15.46 18.71 -6.46
N THR A 217 -16.69 18.45 -6.04
CA THR A 217 -17.15 17.11 -5.66
C THR A 217 -18.27 16.65 -6.57
N ARG A 218 -18.27 15.37 -6.94
CA ARG A 218 -19.30 14.73 -7.76
C ARG A 218 -19.65 13.36 -7.19
N VAL A 219 -20.94 13.01 -7.25
CA VAL A 219 -21.40 11.67 -6.87
C VAL A 219 -21.00 10.68 -7.97
N SER A 220 -20.40 9.57 -7.55
CA SER A 220 -19.93 8.53 -8.47
C SER A 220 -21.10 7.83 -9.15
N SER A 221 -21.25 8.08 -10.45
CA SER A 221 -22.10 7.32 -11.36
C SER A 221 -21.33 7.09 -12.67
N ALA A 222 -21.68 6.05 -13.43
CA ALA A 222 -21.04 5.80 -14.72
C ALA A 222 -21.14 7.00 -15.67
N TYR A 223 -22.26 7.75 -15.61
CA TYR A 223 -22.47 8.97 -16.38
C TYR A 223 -21.50 10.09 -15.96
N GLU A 224 -21.39 10.36 -14.66
CA GLU A 224 -20.49 11.41 -14.15
C GLU A 224 -19.02 11.08 -14.41
N ILE A 225 -18.60 9.82 -14.19
CA ILE A 225 -17.23 9.38 -14.51
C ILE A 225 -16.96 9.63 -16.00
N ALA A 226 -17.80 9.11 -16.90
CA ALA A 226 -17.60 9.30 -18.34
C ALA A 226 -17.57 10.79 -18.75
N ALA A 227 -18.41 11.63 -18.14
CA ALA A 227 -18.46 13.06 -18.43
C ALA A 227 -17.17 13.78 -18.00
N GLN A 228 -16.66 13.49 -16.80
CA GLN A 228 -15.42 14.11 -16.29
C GLN A 228 -14.18 13.65 -17.05
N LEU A 229 -14.12 12.38 -17.46
CA LEU A 229 -12.94 11.81 -18.14
C LEU A 229 -12.66 12.43 -19.52
N LYS A 230 -13.70 12.78 -20.29
CA LYS A 230 -13.55 13.40 -21.64
C LYS A 230 -12.62 14.61 -21.64
N ASP A 231 -12.69 15.38 -20.56
CA ASP A 231 -11.98 16.64 -20.42
C ASP A 231 -10.79 16.56 -19.45
N ALA A 232 -10.55 15.41 -18.82
CA ALA A 232 -9.46 15.25 -17.87
C ALA A 232 -8.11 15.24 -18.59
N ASP A 233 -7.14 15.95 -18.04
CA ASP A 233 -5.73 15.83 -18.46
C ASP A 233 -5.04 14.74 -17.63
N LEU A 234 -5.35 14.66 -16.33
CA LEU A 234 -4.87 13.63 -15.42
C LEU A 234 -6.04 12.99 -14.67
N VAL A 235 -6.03 11.66 -14.59
CA VAL A 235 -6.99 10.87 -13.84
C VAL A 235 -6.24 10.04 -12.81
N ILE A 236 -6.70 10.07 -11.57
CA ILE A 236 -6.11 9.31 -10.46
C ILE A 236 -7.17 8.36 -9.92
N GLY A 237 -6.93 7.06 -10.10
CA GLY A 237 -7.77 6.00 -9.59
C GLY A 237 -7.29 5.58 -8.20
N SER A 238 -8.14 5.76 -7.18
CA SER A 238 -7.77 5.56 -5.77
C SER A 238 -8.82 4.79 -4.97
N VAL A 239 -9.68 4.05 -5.66
CA VAL A 239 -10.75 3.28 -5.04
C VAL A 239 -10.20 1.99 -4.45
N LEU A 240 -10.49 1.78 -3.17
CA LEU A 240 -10.04 0.65 -2.37
C LEU A 240 -11.25 -0.03 -1.73
N ILE A 241 -11.35 -1.35 -1.86
CA ILE A 241 -12.27 -2.16 -1.06
C ILE A 241 -11.39 -3.06 -0.18
N PRO A 242 -11.36 -2.85 1.15
CA PRO A 242 -10.50 -3.62 2.05
C PRO A 242 -10.63 -5.14 1.86
N GLY A 243 -9.52 -5.81 1.57
CA GLY A 243 -9.45 -7.27 1.41
C GLY A 243 -10.08 -7.83 0.12
N ALA A 244 -10.55 -7.00 -0.81
CA ALA A 244 -11.20 -7.43 -2.06
C ALA A 244 -10.48 -6.85 -3.31
N GLN A 245 -10.85 -7.33 -4.49
CA GLN A 245 -10.38 -6.75 -5.76
C GLN A 245 -11.02 -5.38 -6.02
N ALA A 246 -10.27 -4.49 -6.67
CA ALA A 246 -10.76 -3.18 -7.04
C ALA A 246 -11.83 -3.26 -8.15
N PRO A 247 -12.95 -2.51 -8.06
CA PRO A 247 -13.96 -2.48 -9.10
C PRO A 247 -13.45 -1.75 -10.35
N LYS A 248 -13.81 -2.23 -11.55
CA LYS A 248 -13.48 -1.59 -12.83
C LYS A 248 -14.44 -0.44 -13.11
N LEU A 249 -14.03 0.79 -12.77
CA LEU A 249 -14.86 2.00 -12.86
C LEU A 249 -14.62 2.80 -14.14
N VAL A 250 -13.40 2.74 -14.68
CA VAL A 250 -13.04 3.39 -15.95
C VAL A 250 -12.94 2.33 -17.02
N THR A 251 -13.89 2.35 -17.95
CA THR A 251 -13.98 1.38 -19.05
C THR A 251 -13.12 1.78 -20.24
N ASP A 252 -12.74 0.81 -21.06
CA ASP A 252 -11.99 1.04 -22.31
C ASP A 252 -12.69 2.08 -23.21
N ALA A 253 -14.02 1.99 -23.32
CA ALA A 253 -14.84 2.91 -24.09
C ALA A 253 -14.78 4.36 -23.56
N MET A 254 -14.67 4.56 -22.24
CA MET A 254 -14.48 5.90 -21.68
C MET A 254 -13.11 6.46 -22.05
N VAL A 255 -12.07 5.63 -21.97
CA VAL A 255 -10.67 6.01 -22.24
C VAL A 255 -10.46 6.39 -23.71
N ALA A 256 -11.11 5.67 -24.63
CA ALA A 256 -11.10 5.98 -26.05
C ALA A 256 -11.64 7.39 -26.39
N THR A 257 -12.44 7.99 -25.49
CA THR A 257 -12.99 9.36 -25.67
C THR A 257 -12.17 10.45 -24.99
N MET A 258 -11.10 10.08 -24.28
CA MET A 258 -10.26 11.03 -23.55
C MET A 258 -9.38 11.87 -24.49
N LYS A 259 -8.88 12.98 -23.94
CA LYS A 259 -7.90 13.83 -24.61
C LYS A 259 -6.64 13.05 -24.99
N LYS A 260 -6.16 13.23 -26.21
CA LYS A 260 -4.83 12.74 -26.58
C LYS A 260 -3.74 13.24 -25.62
N GLY A 261 -2.94 12.30 -25.15
CA GLY A 261 -1.86 12.49 -24.17
C GLY A 261 -2.33 12.63 -22.72
N SER A 262 -3.61 12.35 -22.40
CA SER A 262 -4.05 12.28 -21.00
C SER A 262 -3.33 11.16 -20.27
N VAL A 263 -3.15 11.36 -18.96
CA VAL A 263 -2.46 10.41 -18.09
C VAL A 263 -3.45 9.82 -17.09
N LEU A 264 -3.38 8.50 -16.91
CA LEU A 264 -4.17 7.77 -15.92
C LEU A 264 -3.22 7.08 -14.95
N VAL A 265 -3.32 7.43 -13.67
CA VAL A 265 -2.52 6.84 -12.58
C VAL A 265 -3.43 5.95 -11.75
N ASP A 266 -3.21 4.63 -11.79
CA ASP A 266 -4.01 3.67 -11.03
C ASP A 266 -3.30 3.27 -9.73
N ILE A 267 -3.64 3.95 -8.63
CA ILE A 267 -3.12 3.62 -7.30
C ILE A 267 -3.66 2.26 -6.82
N ALA A 268 -4.86 1.88 -7.27
CA ALA A 268 -5.52 0.65 -6.87
C ALA A 268 -4.94 -0.61 -7.55
N ILE A 269 -3.83 -0.48 -8.29
CA ILE A 269 -3.24 -1.58 -9.06
C ILE A 269 -2.79 -2.77 -8.19
N ASP A 270 -2.40 -2.52 -6.94
CA ASP A 270 -2.07 -3.57 -5.96
C ASP A 270 -3.23 -4.56 -5.71
N GLN A 271 -4.47 -4.15 -6.01
CA GLN A 271 -5.68 -4.96 -5.89
C GLN A 271 -6.34 -5.23 -7.26
N GLY A 272 -5.54 -5.18 -8.33
CA GLY A 272 -5.98 -5.44 -9.70
C GLY A 272 -6.34 -4.20 -10.51
N GLY A 273 -6.35 -3.00 -9.91
CA GLY A 273 -6.56 -1.72 -10.59
C GLY A 273 -8.04 -1.39 -10.83
N CYS A 274 -8.39 -0.11 -10.71
CA CYS A 274 -9.76 0.36 -10.90
C CYS A 274 -10.08 0.78 -12.35
N PHE A 275 -9.11 0.69 -13.27
CA PHE A 275 -9.35 0.85 -14.70
C PHE A 275 -9.34 -0.52 -15.41
N GLU A 276 -10.17 -0.66 -16.45
CA GLU A 276 -10.30 -1.91 -17.22
C GLU A 276 -8.98 -2.31 -17.90
N GLY A 277 -8.30 -1.36 -18.53
CA GLY A 277 -7.02 -1.57 -19.21
C GLY A 277 -5.78 -1.61 -18.30
N SER A 278 -5.95 -1.53 -16.98
CA SER A 278 -4.82 -1.53 -16.04
C SER A 278 -4.14 -2.90 -15.98
N ARG A 279 -2.81 -2.88 -16.07
CA ARG A 279 -1.93 -4.02 -15.78
C ARG A 279 -0.74 -3.54 -14.95
N PRO A 280 -0.22 -4.34 -13.99
CA PRO A 280 0.89 -3.93 -13.16
C PRO A 280 2.14 -3.57 -13.99
N THR A 281 2.79 -2.46 -13.63
CA THR A 281 4.08 -2.02 -14.16
C THR A 281 5.13 -1.93 -13.04
N THR A 282 6.39 -1.63 -13.40
CA THR A 282 7.51 -1.46 -12.45
C THR A 282 8.02 -0.01 -12.51
N HIS A 283 8.90 0.39 -11.58
CA HIS A 283 9.54 1.70 -11.67
C HIS A 283 10.39 1.86 -12.94
N ASP A 284 10.97 0.77 -13.46
CA ASP A 284 11.83 0.78 -14.65
C ASP A 284 11.03 0.95 -15.96
N ASP A 285 9.86 0.30 -16.05
CA ASP A 285 8.94 0.40 -17.18
C ASP A 285 7.54 0.79 -16.67
N SER A 286 7.42 2.05 -16.26
CA SER A 286 6.31 2.53 -15.42
C SER A 286 5.03 2.83 -16.18
N THR A 287 5.09 2.99 -17.49
CA THR A 287 3.94 3.43 -18.30
C THR A 287 3.74 2.65 -19.58
N PHE A 288 2.49 2.59 -20.06
CA PHE A 288 2.16 2.03 -21.36
C PHE A 288 1.00 2.81 -22.00
N PRO A 289 0.92 2.84 -23.34
CA PRO A 289 -0.19 3.50 -24.02
C PRO A 289 -1.47 2.67 -23.98
N VAL A 290 -2.61 3.35 -23.86
CA VAL A 290 -3.96 2.78 -24.05
C VAL A 290 -4.76 3.80 -24.85
N HIS A 291 -5.19 3.43 -26.06
CA HIS A 291 -5.67 4.39 -27.07
C HIS A 291 -4.67 5.54 -27.24
N ASP A 292 -5.14 6.78 -27.09
CA ASP A 292 -4.33 8.00 -27.12
C ASP A 292 -3.89 8.47 -25.71
N SER A 293 -4.08 7.65 -24.66
CA SER A 293 -3.72 7.95 -23.27
C SER A 293 -2.48 7.20 -22.80
N VAL A 294 -1.88 7.66 -21.70
CA VAL A 294 -0.75 7.03 -21.00
C VAL A 294 -1.23 6.48 -19.67
N TYR A 295 -1.02 5.20 -19.43
CA TYR A 295 -1.32 4.54 -18.16
C TYR A 295 -0.06 4.43 -17.31
N TYR A 296 -0.18 4.74 -16.02
CA TYR A 296 0.82 4.49 -14.98
C TYR A 296 0.20 3.56 -13.93
N CYS A 297 0.79 2.38 -13.76
CA CYS A 297 0.22 1.30 -12.96
C CYS A 297 1.29 0.63 -12.08
N VAL A 298 2.20 1.40 -11.50
CA VAL A 298 3.27 0.84 -10.67
C VAL A 298 2.69 0.36 -9.34
N ALA A 299 2.81 -0.94 -9.07
CA ALA A 299 2.27 -1.57 -7.86
C ALA A 299 2.86 -0.98 -6.58
N ASN A 300 4.18 -0.76 -6.53
CA ASN A 300 4.84 -0.33 -5.32
C ASN A 300 5.22 1.16 -5.31
N MET A 301 4.24 2.05 -5.48
CA MET A 301 4.52 3.50 -5.52
C MET A 301 5.31 4.00 -4.30
N PRO A 302 4.95 3.65 -3.04
CA PRO A 302 5.69 4.15 -1.88
C PRO A 302 7.15 3.68 -1.79
N GLY A 303 7.51 2.59 -2.50
CA GLY A 303 8.89 2.10 -2.60
C GLY A 303 9.86 3.07 -3.29
N ALA A 304 9.36 4.07 -4.04
CA ALA A 304 10.17 5.11 -4.67
C ALA A 304 10.66 6.21 -3.70
N VAL A 305 10.05 6.32 -2.51
CA VAL A 305 10.41 7.34 -1.51
C VAL A 305 10.71 6.69 -0.15
N PRO A 306 11.63 5.72 -0.11
CA PRO A 306 11.82 4.81 1.03
C PRO A 306 12.18 5.53 2.33
N GLU A 307 12.94 6.62 2.28
CA GLU A 307 13.25 7.44 3.46
C GLU A 307 11.98 7.95 4.16
N THR A 308 10.98 8.35 3.37
CA THR A 308 9.68 8.82 3.89
C THR A 308 8.78 7.65 4.26
N SER A 309 8.62 6.69 3.36
CA SER A 309 7.63 5.62 3.50
C SER A 309 8.02 4.56 4.53
N THR A 310 9.32 4.25 4.70
CA THR A 310 9.80 3.42 5.82
C THR A 310 9.38 4.03 7.15
N ARG A 311 9.70 5.32 7.38
CA ARG A 311 9.35 5.99 8.65
C ARG A 311 7.84 6.04 8.86
N ALA A 312 7.08 6.41 7.83
CA ALA A 312 5.62 6.48 7.90
C ALA A 312 4.99 5.11 8.26
N LEU A 313 5.47 4.04 7.64
CA LEU A 313 5.03 2.67 7.95
C LEU A 313 5.44 2.26 9.35
N THR A 314 6.73 2.37 9.70
CA THR A 314 7.25 1.88 10.98
C THR A 314 6.70 2.64 12.17
N ASN A 315 6.38 3.92 12.03
CA ASN A 315 5.72 4.69 13.08
C ASN A 315 4.33 4.13 13.39
N ALA A 316 3.60 3.69 12.36
CA ALA A 316 2.26 3.11 12.52
C ALA A 316 2.32 1.66 13.04
N THR A 317 3.30 0.86 12.61
CA THR A 317 3.42 -0.55 13.01
C THR A 317 4.05 -0.74 14.39
N LEU A 318 4.89 0.19 14.86
CA LEU A 318 5.66 0.04 16.10
C LEU A 318 4.82 -0.37 17.32
N PRO A 319 3.64 0.23 17.60
CA PRO A 319 2.81 -0.20 18.74
C PRO A 319 2.37 -1.67 18.65
N TYR A 320 2.04 -2.15 17.45
CA TYR A 320 1.64 -3.54 17.21
C TYR A 320 2.83 -4.49 17.27
N VAL A 321 3.98 -4.08 16.73
CA VAL A 321 5.24 -4.82 16.80
C VAL A 321 5.65 -5.03 18.27
N ILE A 322 5.58 -3.99 19.09
CA ILE A 322 5.84 -4.08 20.54
C ILE A 322 4.86 -5.04 21.21
N ALA A 323 3.56 -4.92 20.92
CA ALA A 323 2.56 -5.80 21.51
C ALA A 323 2.80 -7.28 21.16
N LEU A 324 3.12 -7.57 19.90
CA LEU A 324 3.49 -8.91 19.44
C LEU A 324 4.77 -9.40 20.12
N ALA A 325 5.77 -8.52 20.26
CA ALA A 325 7.06 -8.86 20.86
C ALA A 325 6.98 -9.14 22.37
N GLU A 326 6.14 -8.41 23.11
CA GLU A 326 6.00 -8.57 24.56
C GLU A 326 5.06 -9.71 24.95
N LYS A 327 3.98 -9.89 24.18
CA LYS A 327 2.87 -10.79 24.56
C LYS A 327 2.84 -12.09 23.77
N GLY A 328 3.54 -12.16 22.64
CA GLY A 328 3.31 -13.18 21.62
C GLY A 328 1.99 -12.97 20.88
N TRP A 329 1.85 -13.57 19.70
CA TRP A 329 0.71 -13.33 18.81
C TRP A 329 -0.65 -13.66 19.47
N LYS A 330 -0.80 -14.82 20.13
CA LYS A 330 -2.11 -15.27 20.65
C LYS A 330 -2.68 -14.29 21.67
N ARG A 331 -1.85 -13.87 22.63
CA ARG A 331 -2.26 -12.91 23.66
C ARG A 331 -2.41 -11.49 23.10
N ALA A 332 -1.52 -11.05 22.22
CA ALA A 332 -1.63 -9.73 21.59
C ALA A 332 -2.96 -9.59 20.82
N LEU A 333 -3.35 -10.61 20.05
CA LEU A 333 -4.60 -10.62 19.30
C LEU A 333 -5.83 -10.75 20.21
N ALA A 334 -5.76 -11.55 21.28
CA ALA A 334 -6.86 -11.66 22.24
C ALA A 334 -7.15 -10.34 22.97
N GLU A 335 -6.12 -9.52 23.22
CA GLU A 335 -6.25 -8.23 23.90
C GLU A 335 -6.53 -7.04 22.96
N ASP A 336 -6.26 -7.18 21.66
CA ASP A 336 -6.47 -6.13 20.65
C ASP A 336 -7.33 -6.65 19.48
N PRO A 337 -8.65 -6.37 19.49
CA PRO A 337 -9.56 -6.76 18.41
C PRO A 337 -9.17 -6.19 17.04
N ALA A 338 -8.49 -5.04 16.97
CA ALA A 338 -8.07 -4.48 15.70
C ALA A 338 -6.91 -5.28 15.09
N LEU A 339 -5.96 -5.69 15.92
CA LEU A 339 -4.87 -6.58 15.52
C LEU A 339 -5.37 -8.00 15.20
N ALA A 340 -6.38 -8.49 15.91
CA ALA A 340 -7.02 -9.78 15.65
C ALA A 340 -7.59 -9.89 14.23
N LEU A 341 -8.17 -8.81 13.69
CA LEU A 341 -8.64 -8.75 12.31
C LEU A 341 -7.49 -8.85 11.29
N GLY A 342 -6.26 -8.59 11.73
CA GLY A 342 -5.03 -8.78 10.97
C GLY A 342 -4.66 -10.25 10.73
N LEU A 343 -5.17 -11.20 11.51
CA LEU A 343 -4.81 -12.62 11.36
C LEU A 343 -5.37 -13.17 10.05
N ASN A 344 -4.48 -13.69 9.19
CA ASN A 344 -4.84 -14.20 7.87
C ASN A 344 -4.59 -15.70 7.71
N VAL A 345 -3.50 -16.22 8.27
CA VAL A 345 -3.17 -17.65 8.23
C VAL A 345 -2.62 -18.08 9.59
N HIS A 346 -3.02 -19.25 10.07
CA HIS A 346 -2.43 -19.90 11.23
C HIS A 346 -2.52 -21.42 11.10
N ASP A 347 -1.41 -22.13 11.29
CA ASP A 347 -1.34 -23.60 11.35
C ASP A 347 -2.13 -24.31 10.23
N GLY A 348 -1.90 -23.86 8.99
CA GLY A 348 -2.55 -24.43 7.80
C GLY A 348 -3.97 -23.95 7.51
N HIS A 349 -4.51 -23.02 8.29
CA HIS A 349 -5.88 -22.52 8.13
C HIS A 349 -5.90 -21.05 7.72
N VAL A 350 -6.75 -20.71 6.75
CA VAL A 350 -7.06 -19.32 6.39
C VAL A 350 -8.10 -18.79 7.37
N THR A 351 -7.84 -17.61 7.94
CA THR A 351 -8.71 -17.00 8.97
C THR A 351 -9.40 -15.73 8.51
N ASN A 352 -8.97 -15.15 7.39
CA ASN A 352 -9.60 -13.96 6.82
C ASN A 352 -10.72 -14.37 5.84
N SER A 353 -11.95 -13.91 6.10
CA SER A 353 -13.14 -14.29 5.32
C SER A 353 -13.09 -13.81 3.87
N HIS A 354 -12.49 -12.65 3.58
CA HIS A 354 -12.39 -12.13 2.22
C HIS A 354 -11.38 -12.95 1.40
N VAL A 355 -10.26 -13.34 2.01
CA VAL A 355 -9.26 -14.20 1.38
C VAL A 355 -9.84 -15.59 1.10
N ALA A 356 -10.51 -16.19 2.09
CA ALA A 356 -11.17 -17.48 1.95
C ALA A 356 -12.20 -17.48 0.80
N ALA A 357 -13.04 -16.44 0.73
CA ALA A 357 -14.01 -16.29 -0.35
C ALA A 357 -13.37 -16.03 -1.72
N ALA A 358 -12.34 -15.19 -1.79
CA ALA A 358 -11.67 -14.84 -3.04
C ALA A 358 -10.91 -16.01 -3.67
N LEU A 359 -10.39 -16.92 -2.85
CA LEU A 359 -9.56 -18.05 -3.28
C LEU A 359 -10.26 -19.43 -3.18
N ASP A 360 -11.54 -19.44 -2.81
CA ASP A 360 -12.34 -20.65 -2.59
C ASP A 360 -11.66 -21.63 -1.61
N MET A 361 -11.27 -21.12 -0.43
CA MET A 361 -10.58 -21.88 0.61
C MET A 361 -11.43 -22.00 1.89
N PRO A 362 -11.27 -23.08 2.67
CA PRO A 362 -11.94 -23.20 3.97
C PRO A 362 -11.57 -22.08 4.93
N LEU A 363 -12.57 -21.52 5.62
CA LEU A 363 -12.40 -20.48 6.64
C LEU A 363 -12.41 -21.10 8.03
N MET A 364 -11.38 -20.83 8.82
CA MET A 364 -11.39 -21.00 10.28
C MET A 364 -11.52 -19.63 10.94
N PRO A 365 -12.64 -19.29 11.59
CA PRO A 365 -12.81 -17.98 12.20
C PRO A 365 -11.71 -17.66 13.24
N VAL A 366 -11.25 -16.41 13.28
CA VAL A 366 -10.24 -15.96 14.26
C VAL A 366 -10.63 -16.30 15.71
N ALA A 367 -11.93 -16.22 16.03
CA ALA A 367 -12.42 -16.57 17.36
C ALA A 367 -12.19 -18.04 17.74
N GLU A 368 -12.20 -18.96 16.77
CA GLU A 368 -11.89 -20.39 16.99
C GLU A 368 -10.39 -20.59 17.22
N VAL A 369 -9.54 -19.85 16.50
CA VAL A 369 -8.07 -19.89 16.68
C VAL A 369 -7.64 -19.33 18.04
N LEU A 370 -8.35 -18.31 18.53
CA LEU A 370 -8.04 -17.63 19.80
C LEU A 370 -8.67 -18.29 21.03
N ALA A 371 -9.64 -19.18 20.85
CA ALA A 371 -10.18 -20.03 21.92
C ALA A 371 -9.08 -20.91 22.53
#